data_AF-A0A7V9T4M7-F1
#
_entry.id   AF-A0A7V9T4M7-F1
#
_cell.length_a   1.000
_cell.length_b   1.000
_cell.length_c   1.000
_cell.angle_alpha   90.00
_cell.angle_beta   90.00
_cell.angle_gamma   90.00
#
_symmetry.space_group_name_H-M   'P 1'
#
loop_
_entity.id
_entity.type
_entity.pdbx_description
1 polymer ?
#
loop_
_entity_poly.entity_id
_entity_poly.type
_entity_poly.pdbx_seq_one_letter_code
_entity_poly.pdbx_strand_id
1 'polypeptide(L)'
;MFDIFQNTTRPKPQLFFEKNDASDVRLGEIVSAQPEDYENAEIVILSCAQDEGVARNKGRIGAALAPDQIRAQFYKLTDFGINVKIFDIGDTIIQKTLEQTHDVHTKIIGQILRDEKRLIILGGGNDVSYSD
;
A
#
# COMPACT_ATOMS: atom_id res chain seq x y z
N MET A 1 -4.02 -19.91 -9.73
CA MET A 1 -3.89 -19.27 -8.41
C MET A 1 -3.84 -17.77 -8.64
N PHE A 2 -4.54 -16.95 -7.86
CA PHE A 2 -4.47 -15.49 -8.00
C PHE A 2 -3.11 -15.02 -7.46
N ASP A 3 -2.34 -14.31 -8.28
CA ASP A 3 -1.01 -13.81 -7.91
C ASP A 3 -1.11 -12.33 -7.54
N ILE A 4 -0.91 -12.03 -6.26
CA ILE A 4 -0.98 -10.66 -5.73
C ILE A 4 0.13 -9.77 -6.29
N PHE A 5 1.30 -10.32 -6.62
CA PHE A 5 2.45 -9.55 -7.12
C PHE A 5 2.30 -9.16 -8.58
N GLN A 6 1.58 -9.96 -9.38
CA GLN A 6 1.24 -9.60 -10.76
C GLN A 6 0.12 -8.55 -10.86
N ASN A 7 -0.62 -8.33 -9.76
CA ASN A 7 -1.74 -7.38 -9.70
C ASN A 7 -1.41 -6.12 -8.89
N THR A 8 -0.15 -5.96 -8.50
CA THR A 8 0.33 -4.80 -7.76
C THR A 8 1.60 -4.23 -8.38
N THR A 9 1.77 -2.92 -8.29
CA THR A 9 3.04 -2.24 -8.53
C THR A 9 3.92 -2.37 -7.29
N ARG A 10 5.18 -1.94 -7.38
CA ARG A 10 6.06 -1.79 -6.21
C ARG A 10 6.17 -0.31 -5.83
N PRO A 11 6.32 0.02 -4.53
CA PRO A 11 6.59 1.40 -4.13
C PRO A 11 7.88 1.90 -4.79
N LYS A 12 7.90 3.19 -5.12
CA LYS A 12 9.07 3.81 -5.75
C LYS A 12 10.28 3.77 -4.77
N PRO A 13 11.45 3.23 -5.17
CA PRO A 13 12.59 3.09 -4.26
C PRO A 13 13.01 4.41 -3.59
N GLN A 14 12.91 5.54 -4.31
CA GLN A 14 13.26 6.86 -3.79
C GLN A 14 12.36 7.37 -2.65
N LEU A 15 11.25 6.70 -2.36
CA LEU A 15 10.38 7.07 -1.24
C LEU A 15 10.94 6.55 0.09
N PHE A 16 11.62 5.40 0.08
CA PHE A 16 12.22 4.80 1.27
C PHE A 16 13.33 5.72 1.79
N PHE A 17 13.01 6.48 2.84
CA PHE A 17 13.94 7.40 3.44
C PHE A 17 14.84 6.63 4.42
N GLU A 18 16.14 6.74 4.18
CA GLU A 18 17.17 6.16 5.06
C GLU A 18 17.95 7.27 5.72
N LYS A 19 18.01 7.25 7.06
CA LYS A 19 18.87 8.18 7.79
C LYS A 19 20.31 7.67 7.88
N ASN A 20 20.53 6.35 7.79
CA ASN A 20 21.83 5.70 7.93
C ASN A 20 22.50 6.01 9.29
N ASP A 21 21.69 6.07 10.34
CA ASP A 21 22.11 6.33 11.72
C ASP A 21 21.53 5.24 12.63
N ALA A 22 22.39 4.39 13.17
CA ALA A 22 21.99 3.26 13.99
C ALA A 22 21.25 3.68 15.29
N SER A 23 21.38 4.94 15.72
CA SER A 23 20.69 5.49 16.88
C SER A 23 19.35 6.16 16.56
N ASP A 24 19.01 6.32 15.28
CA ASP A 24 17.80 6.99 14.82
C ASP A 24 17.26 6.36 13.53
N VAL A 25 16.87 5.09 13.64
CA VAL A 25 16.33 4.26 12.56
C VAL A 25 14.97 4.79 12.11
N ARG A 26 14.77 4.85 10.79
CA ARG A 26 13.53 5.31 10.18
C ARG A 26 12.70 4.15 9.66
N LEU A 27 11.40 4.37 9.52
CA LEU A 27 10.50 3.39 8.92
C LEU A 27 10.93 3.00 7.49
N GLY A 28 11.52 3.92 6.73
CA GLY A 28 12.06 3.60 5.39
C GLY A 28 13.22 2.60 5.39
N GLU A 29 13.92 2.41 6.51
CA GLU A 29 15.03 1.45 6.65
C GLU A 29 14.55 0.05 7.05
N ILE A 30 13.32 -0.07 7.58
CA ILE A 30 12.80 -1.34 8.13
C ILE A 30 11.57 -1.88 7.39
N VAL A 31 10.86 -1.04 6.63
CA VAL A 31 9.77 -1.51 5.77
C VAL A 31 10.36 -2.17 4.53
N SER A 32 9.99 -3.43 4.33
CA SER A 32 10.42 -4.22 3.18
C SER A 32 9.47 -4.05 1.98
N ALA A 33 9.98 -4.33 0.78
CA ALA A 33 9.19 -4.25 -0.46
C ALA A 33 9.56 -5.31 -1.51
N GLN A 34 10.52 -6.19 -1.22
CA GLN A 34 10.87 -7.30 -2.12
C GLN A 34 9.89 -8.46 -1.91
N PRO A 35 9.37 -9.10 -2.98
CA PRO A 35 8.39 -10.18 -2.85
C PRO A 35 8.79 -11.31 -1.89
N GLU A 36 10.09 -11.61 -1.79
CA GLU A 36 10.61 -12.63 -0.86
C GLU A 36 10.30 -12.32 0.62
N ASP A 37 10.14 -11.04 0.98
CA ASP A 37 9.89 -10.61 2.36
C ASP A 37 8.43 -10.83 2.80
N TYR A 38 7.51 -11.01 1.85
CA TYR A 38 6.07 -11.09 2.11
C TYR A 38 5.68 -12.24 3.04
N GLU A 39 6.31 -13.41 2.89
CA GLU A 39 6.01 -14.60 3.69
C GLU A 39 6.10 -14.28 5.19
N ASN A 40 7.15 -13.55 5.56
CA ASN A 40 7.46 -13.18 6.94
C ASN A 40 6.72 -11.92 7.43
N ALA A 41 5.98 -11.22 6.56
CA ALA A 41 5.30 -9.99 6.94
C ALA A 41 4.12 -10.25 7.88
N GLU A 42 3.99 -9.40 8.90
CA GLU A 42 2.87 -9.39 9.85
C GLU A 42 1.87 -8.27 9.54
N ILE A 43 2.37 -7.17 8.98
CA ILE A 43 1.58 -6.03 8.51
C ILE A 43 1.92 -5.81 7.04
N VAL A 44 0.90 -5.69 6.22
CA VAL A 44 1.02 -5.35 4.81
C VAL A 44 0.41 -3.99 4.56
N ILE A 45 1.15 -3.13 3.84
CA ILE A 45 0.66 -1.85 3.34
C ILE A 45 0.27 -2.05 1.87
N LEU A 46 -0.97 -1.78 1.53
CA LEU A 46 -1.51 -1.79 0.16
C LEU A 46 -2.11 -0.41 -0.15
N SER A 47 -2.21 -0.05 -1.42
CA SER A 47 -2.91 1.18 -1.82
C SER A 47 -3.66 1.01 -3.13
N CYS A 48 -4.56 1.96 -3.42
CA CYS A 48 -5.27 2.04 -4.69
C CYS A 48 -5.21 3.47 -5.21
N ALA A 49 -4.21 3.76 -6.05
CA ALA A 49 -3.89 5.11 -6.52
C ALA A 49 -4.84 5.58 -7.64
N GLN A 50 -6.10 5.87 -7.31
CA GLN A 50 -7.10 6.35 -8.28
C GLN A 50 -8.05 7.43 -7.76
N ASP A 51 -8.66 8.14 -8.71
CA ASP A 51 -9.59 9.25 -8.53
C ASP A 51 -10.96 9.03 -9.18
N GLU A 52 -11.21 7.87 -9.80
CA GLU A 52 -12.41 7.65 -10.61
C GLU A 52 -13.69 7.72 -9.76
N GLY A 53 -13.68 7.12 -8.56
CA GLY A 53 -14.80 7.24 -7.62
C GLY A 53 -15.03 8.68 -7.14
N VAL A 54 -13.95 9.45 -6.94
CA VAL A 54 -14.03 10.88 -6.58
C VAL A 54 -14.65 11.69 -7.71
N ALA A 55 -14.20 11.46 -8.96
CA ALA A 55 -14.71 12.14 -10.14
C ALA A 55 -16.19 11.82 -10.40
N ARG A 56 -16.59 10.55 -10.29
CA ARG A 56 -18.00 10.10 -10.41
C ARG A 56 -18.89 10.79 -9.37
N ASN A 57 -18.37 11.05 -8.17
CA ASN A 57 -19.06 11.78 -7.11
C ASN A 57 -18.93 13.32 -7.22
N LYS A 58 -18.45 13.86 -8.36
CA LYS A 58 -18.27 15.30 -8.60
C LYS A 58 -17.33 15.98 -7.57
N GLY A 59 -16.44 15.20 -6.97
CA GLY A 59 -15.39 15.69 -6.08
C GLY A 59 -14.24 16.34 -6.86
N ARG A 60 -13.27 16.87 -6.11
CA ARG A 60 -12.00 17.36 -6.66
C ARG A 60 -11.01 16.20 -6.73
N ILE A 61 -10.54 15.88 -7.92
CA ILE A 61 -9.51 14.85 -8.16
C ILE A 61 -8.17 15.21 -7.49
N GLY A 62 -7.33 14.20 -7.25
CA GLY A 62 -6.00 14.32 -6.67
C GLY A 62 -5.70 13.28 -5.59
N ALA A 63 -6.69 12.50 -5.15
CA ALA A 63 -6.52 11.42 -4.19
C ALA A 63 -5.68 10.26 -4.75
N ALA A 64 -5.59 10.11 -6.07
CA ALA A 64 -4.66 9.18 -6.71
C ALA A 64 -3.18 9.49 -6.37
N LEU A 65 -2.85 10.72 -5.99
CA LEU A 65 -1.49 11.11 -5.57
C LEU A 65 -1.21 10.76 -4.10
N ALA A 66 -2.23 10.44 -3.32
CA ALA A 66 -2.10 10.25 -1.88
C ALA A 66 -1.16 9.10 -1.48
N PRO A 67 -1.17 7.91 -2.12
CA PRO A 67 -0.31 6.80 -1.69
C PRO A 67 1.18 7.17 -1.63
N ASP A 68 1.71 7.80 -2.69
CA ASP A 68 3.10 8.25 -2.72
C ASP A 68 3.39 9.36 -1.71
N GLN A 69 2.48 10.32 -1.53
CA GLN A 69 2.66 11.41 -0.57
C GLN A 69 2.64 10.91 0.87
N ILE A 70 1.77 9.94 1.17
CA ILE A 70 1.72 9.28 2.48
C ILE A 70 3.03 8.52 2.71
N ARG A 71 3.46 7.68 1.76
CA ARG A 71 4.74 6.95 1.85
C ARG A 71 5.93 7.88 2.10
N ALA A 72 6.02 8.99 1.36
CA ALA A 72 7.09 9.97 1.48
C ALA A 72 7.21 10.59 2.89
N GLN A 73 6.13 10.63 3.66
CA GLN A 73 6.14 11.10 5.06
C GLN A 73 6.27 9.93 6.03
N PHE A 74 5.54 8.85 5.80
CA PHE A 74 5.53 7.66 6.64
C PHE A 74 6.94 7.08 6.80
N TYR A 75 7.69 6.92 5.72
CA TYR A 75 9.04 6.36 5.76
C TYR A 75 10.07 7.26 6.49
N LYS A 76 9.75 8.53 6.76
CA LYS A 76 10.59 9.44 7.55
C LYS A 76 10.36 9.36 9.05
N LEU A 77 9.29 8.70 9.48
CA LEU A 77 8.99 8.54 10.90
C LEU A 77 10.05 7.66 11.57
N THR A 78 10.34 7.93 12.83
CA THR A 78 11.13 7.03 13.68
C THR A 78 10.40 5.71 13.85
N ASP A 79 11.14 4.61 13.88
CA ASP A 79 10.59 3.28 14.15
C ASP A 79 10.03 3.12 15.57
N PHE A 80 10.47 3.95 16.52
CA PHE A 80 10.12 3.86 17.94
C PHE A 80 10.32 2.46 18.53
N GLY A 81 11.28 1.69 18.00
CA GLY A 81 11.53 0.31 18.41
C GLY A 81 10.40 -0.66 18.10
N ILE A 82 9.61 -0.40 17.05
CA ILE A 82 8.60 -1.37 16.60
C ILE A 82 9.28 -2.69 16.24
N ASN A 83 8.77 -3.78 16.82
CA ASN A 83 9.23 -5.14 16.55
C ASN A 83 8.14 -5.90 15.78
N VAL A 84 7.77 -5.37 14.61
CA VAL A 84 6.82 -5.99 13.68
C VAL A 84 7.38 -5.93 12.27
N LYS A 85 7.22 -7.02 11.51
CA LYS A 85 7.66 -7.05 10.10
C LYS A 85 6.61 -6.40 9.21
N ILE A 86 6.95 -5.24 8.65
CA ILE A 86 6.10 -4.48 7.74
C ILE A 86 6.58 -4.69 6.31
N PHE A 87 5.63 -4.99 5.43
CA PHE A 87 5.86 -5.12 3.99
C PHE A 87 4.94 -4.19 3.21
N ASP A 88 5.50 -3.36 2.33
CA ASP A 88 4.71 -2.53 1.43
C ASP A 88 4.51 -3.25 0.08
N ILE A 89 3.30 -3.76 -0.12
CA ILE A 89 2.88 -4.41 -1.36
C ILE A 89 2.55 -3.37 -2.47
N GLY A 90 2.85 -2.09 -2.32
CA GLY A 90 2.66 -1.10 -3.38
C GLY A 90 1.18 -0.83 -3.70
N ASP A 91 0.92 -0.41 -4.94
CA ASP A 91 -0.42 -0.02 -5.38
C ASP A 91 -1.07 -1.15 -6.18
N THR A 92 -2.39 -1.29 -6.06
CA THR A 92 -3.19 -2.11 -6.98
C THR A 92 -3.09 -1.54 -8.39
N ILE A 93 -2.86 -2.42 -9.37
CA ILE A 93 -2.85 -2.01 -10.78
C ILE A 93 -4.27 -1.62 -11.19
N ILE A 94 -4.42 -0.36 -11.59
CA ILE A 94 -5.70 0.19 -12.05
C ILE A 94 -6.13 -0.51 -13.34
N GLN A 95 -7.38 -0.97 -13.35
CA GLN A 95 -7.98 -1.68 -14.49
C GLN A 95 -8.69 -0.70 -15.42
N LYS A 96 -9.32 -1.24 -16.47
CA LYS A 96 -10.05 -0.43 -17.45
C LYS A 96 -11.27 0.29 -16.86
N THR A 97 -11.87 -0.28 -15.82
CA THR A 97 -12.99 0.35 -15.09
C THR A 97 -12.75 0.35 -13.58
N LEU A 98 -13.45 1.25 -12.88
CA LEU A 98 -13.48 1.29 -11.43
C LEU A 98 -13.87 -0.05 -10.81
N GLU A 99 -14.93 -0.67 -11.32
CA GLU A 99 -15.47 -1.94 -10.82
C GLU A 99 -14.44 -3.07 -10.97
N GLN A 100 -13.77 -3.15 -12.12
CA GLN A 100 -12.69 -4.12 -12.33
C GLN A 100 -11.51 -3.87 -11.38
N THR A 101 -11.22 -2.59 -11.09
CA THR A 101 -10.19 -2.22 -10.12
C THR A 101 -10.58 -2.67 -8.71
N HIS A 102 -11.85 -2.47 -8.31
CA HIS A 102 -12.39 -2.97 -7.04
C HIS A 102 -12.35 -4.49 -6.97
N ASP A 103 -12.74 -5.22 -8.03
CA ASP A 103 -12.67 -6.68 -8.08
C ASP A 103 -11.25 -7.21 -7.85
N VAL A 104 -10.25 -6.60 -8.49
CA VAL A 104 -8.84 -6.98 -8.32
C VAL A 104 -8.35 -6.60 -6.91
N HIS A 105 -8.67 -5.39 -6.45
CA HIS A 105 -8.29 -4.91 -5.11
C HIS A 105 -8.84 -5.83 -4.01
N THR A 106 -10.12 -6.18 -4.08
CA THR A 106 -10.79 -7.10 -3.14
C THR A 106 -10.17 -8.49 -3.16
N LYS A 107 -9.75 -9.00 -4.33
CA LYS A 107 -9.02 -10.29 -4.42
C LYS A 107 -7.65 -10.23 -3.75
N ILE A 108 -6.92 -9.13 -3.91
CA ILE A 108 -5.62 -8.90 -3.23
C ILE A 108 -5.84 -8.86 -1.71
N ILE A 109 -6.77 -8.03 -1.24
CA ILE A 109 -7.13 -7.93 0.18
C ILE A 109 -7.50 -9.30 0.74
N GLY A 110 -8.40 -10.01 0.06
CA GLY A 110 -8.86 -11.33 0.49
C GLY A 110 -7.72 -12.34 0.58
N GLN A 111 -6.72 -12.27 -0.30
CA GLN A 111 -5.52 -13.13 -0.20
C GLN A 111 -4.67 -12.75 1.01
N ILE A 112 -4.37 -11.46 1.20
CA ILE A 112 -3.56 -10.99 2.33
C ILE A 112 -4.19 -11.37 3.68
N LEU A 113 -5.51 -11.25 3.80
CA LEU A 113 -6.24 -11.64 5.01
C LEU A 113 -6.27 -13.17 5.22
N ARG A 114 -6.36 -13.96 4.14
CA ARG A 114 -6.26 -15.44 4.22
C ARG A 114 -4.87 -15.89 4.65
N ASP A 115 -3.84 -15.13 4.33
CA ASP A 115 -2.46 -15.36 4.75
C ASP A 115 -2.19 -14.87 6.19
N GLU A 116 -3.26 -14.58 6.95
CA GLU A 116 -3.27 -14.16 8.37
C GLU A 116 -2.48 -12.88 8.65
N LYS A 117 -2.38 -11.98 7.67
CA LYS A 117 -1.66 -10.71 7.79
C LYS A 117 -2.61 -9.57 8.13
N ARG A 118 -2.12 -8.60 8.90
CA ARG A 118 -2.85 -7.33 9.15
C ARG A 118 -2.66 -6.41 7.94
N LEU A 119 -3.73 -5.76 7.49
CA LEU A 119 -3.69 -4.89 6.31
C LEU A 119 -3.89 -3.42 6.69
N ILE A 120 -3.06 -2.55 6.13
CA ILE A 120 -3.24 -1.10 6.13
C ILE A 120 -3.41 -0.66 4.69
N ILE A 121 -4.50 0.06 4.39
CA ILE A 121 -4.75 0.60 3.04
C ILE A 121 -4.46 2.10 3.04
N LEU A 122 -3.59 2.55 2.13
CA LEU A 122 -3.29 3.96 1.93
C LEU A 122 -4.08 4.52 0.75
N GLY A 123 -4.95 5.47 1.06
CA GLY A 123 -5.45 6.48 0.11
C GLY A 123 -6.07 5.98 -1.20
N GLY A 124 -6.22 6.93 -2.12
CA GLY A 124 -7.19 6.86 -3.22
C GLY A 124 -8.49 7.59 -2.84
N GLY A 125 -9.51 7.48 -3.69
CA GLY A 125 -10.87 7.91 -3.34
C GLY A 125 -11.46 7.09 -2.18
N ASN A 126 -12.47 7.64 -1.49
CA ASN A 126 -13.14 6.92 -0.38
C ASN A 126 -13.86 5.63 -0.82
N ASP A 127 -14.07 5.46 -2.12
CA ASP A 127 -14.62 4.26 -2.72
C ASP A 127 -13.73 3.02 -2.54
N VAL A 128 -12.48 3.15 -2.10
CA VAL A 128 -11.67 2.00 -1.65
C VAL A 128 -12.26 1.31 -0.42
N SER A 129 -13.10 2.01 0.34
CA SER A 129 -13.83 1.49 1.49
C SER A 129 -15.19 0.90 1.11
N TYR A 130 -15.44 0.65 -0.18
CA TYR A 130 -16.70 0.11 -0.67
C TYR A 130 -17.03 -1.20 0.05
N SER A 131 -17.96 -1.12 1.00
CA SER A 131 -18.62 -2.27 1.58
C SER A 131 -19.62 -2.77 0.55
N ASP A 132 -19.43 -4.00 0.07
CA ASP A 132 -20.40 -4.75 -0.74
C ASP A 132 -21.85 -4.56 -0.26
#